data_AF-A0A8I1HTQ2-F1
#
_entry.id   AF-A0A8I1HTQ2-F1
#
_cell.length_a   1.000
_cell.length_b   1.000
_cell.length_c   1.000
_cell.angle_alpha   90.00
_cell.angle_beta   90.00
_cell.angle_gamma   90.00
#
_symmetry.space_group_name_H-M   'P 1'
#
loop_
_entity.id
_entity.type
_entity.pdbx_description
1 polymer ?
#
loop_
_entity_poly.entity_id
_entity_poly.type
_entity_poly.pdbx_seq_one_letter_code
_entity_poly.pdbx_strand_id
1 'polypeptide(L)'
;MQRPSLFPVASILLAAGLTVSACGDGSNSDSNSAPANEPAFSTAQDNNSAAGAAEEESGPAKDTKQPRTETVTKQAEPEQPAPPAGGNHNINAGQIGGYCGTSSSGDSIDAGDLTSCEFAAAVFDAAMQASYTMRSKDPTVTAVYHADITASSPVTKQSYNLDCRMGSDQRVLTCEKPGDRTVSASFETADRSVWTKRVATTN
;
A
#
# COMPACT_ATOMS: atom_id res chain seq x y z
N MET A 1 42.38 54.83 -8.48
CA MET A 1 43.73 54.20 -8.46
C MET A 1 43.54 52.71 -8.15
N GLN A 2 44.38 51.84 -8.71
CA GLN A 2 44.23 50.38 -8.61
C GLN A 2 44.92 49.83 -7.34
N ARG A 3 44.31 48.86 -6.64
CA ARG A 3 45.04 47.78 -5.94
C ARG A 3 44.09 46.64 -5.50
N PRO A 4 44.10 45.47 -6.16
CA PRO A 4 43.53 44.25 -5.60
C PRO A 4 44.52 43.59 -4.62
N SER A 5 43.99 42.92 -3.60
CA SER A 5 44.76 41.99 -2.76
C SER A 5 44.52 40.56 -3.24
N LEU A 6 45.55 39.72 -3.17
CA LEU A 6 45.58 38.40 -3.82
C LEU A 6 45.99 37.29 -2.83
N PHE A 7 45.36 36.11 -3.00
CA PHE A 7 45.83 34.79 -2.55
C PHE A 7 45.88 34.52 -1.02
N PRO A 8 45.96 33.24 -0.58
CA PRO A 8 46.10 32.00 -1.36
C PRO A 8 44.92 31.02 -1.30
N VAL A 9 44.88 30.13 -2.29
CA VAL A 9 44.10 28.88 -2.27
C VAL A 9 44.91 27.80 -1.57
N ALA A 10 44.28 27.03 -0.66
CA ALA A 10 44.89 25.87 -0.01
C ALA A 10 44.18 24.59 -0.45
N SER A 11 44.71 23.91 -1.47
CA SER A 11 44.23 22.60 -1.90
C SER A 11 44.78 21.51 -0.98
N ILE A 12 43.92 20.63 -0.47
CA ILE A 12 44.33 19.40 0.22
C ILE A 12 43.95 18.21 -0.66
N LEU A 13 44.94 17.62 -1.33
CA LEU A 13 44.82 16.34 -2.02
C LEU A 13 45.26 15.24 -1.07
N LEU A 14 44.34 14.33 -0.72
CA LEU A 14 44.62 13.09 -0.01
C LEU A 14 44.02 11.93 -0.80
N ALA A 15 44.86 11.28 -1.60
CA ALA A 15 44.50 10.10 -2.38
C ALA A 15 45.18 8.87 -1.80
N ALA A 16 44.39 7.87 -1.39
CA ALA A 16 44.84 6.54 -1.07
C ALA A 16 43.72 5.55 -1.42
N GLY A 17 43.90 4.80 -2.51
CA GLY A 17 42.99 3.72 -2.90
C GLY A 17 43.47 2.37 -2.37
N LEU A 18 42.54 1.44 -2.14
CA LEU A 18 42.83 0.03 -1.96
C LEU A 18 41.96 -0.78 -2.92
N THR A 19 42.53 -1.83 -3.50
CA THR A 19 41.99 -2.55 -4.66
C THR A 19 41.27 -3.84 -4.29
N VAL A 20 40.39 -4.26 -5.20
CA VAL A 20 39.62 -5.52 -5.28
C VAL A 20 40.26 -6.74 -4.59
N SER A 21 39.44 -7.45 -3.82
CA SER A 21 39.56 -8.89 -3.56
C SER A 21 38.39 -9.61 -4.21
N ALA A 22 38.65 -10.64 -5.02
CA ALA A 22 37.62 -11.47 -5.65
C ALA A 22 37.93 -12.96 -5.45
N CYS A 23 37.02 -13.66 -4.77
CA CYS A 23 36.93 -15.12 -4.67
C CYS A 23 35.58 -15.45 -4.00
N GLY A 24 34.79 -16.42 -4.44
CA GLY A 24 34.95 -17.28 -5.62
C GLY A 24 33.63 -18.00 -5.96
N ASP A 25 33.61 -18.77 -7.05
CA ASP A 25 32.45 -19.58 -7.44
C ASP A 25 32.25 -20.76 -6.47
N GLY A 26 30.99 -21.16 -6.27
CA GLY A 26 30.58 -22.15 -5.27
C GLY A 26 29.23 -22.77 -5.62
N SER A 27 29.19 -23.52 -6.72
CA SER A 27 27.99 -24.19 -7.21
C SER A 27 27.58 -25.42 -6.37
N ASN A 28 26.26 -25.66 -6.29
CA ASN A 28 25.57 -26.79 -5.61
C ASN A 28 25.60 -26.76 -4.05
N SER A 29 24.59 -27.26 -3.34
CA SER A 29 23.51 -28.19 -3.74
C SER A 29 22.11 -27.76 -3.30
N ASP A 30 21.11 -28.46 -3.83
CA ASP A 30 19.68 -28.26 -3.58
C ASP A 30 19.26 -28.31 -2.10
N SER A 31 18.20 -27.57 -1.78
CA SER A 31 17.35 -27.85 -0.62
C SER A 31 15.89 -27.62 -0.99
N ASN A 32 15.25 -28.71 -1.40
CA ASN A 32 13.85 -28.72 -1.81
C ASN A 32 12.94 -28.27 -0.64
N SER A 33 12.30 -27.12 -0.80
CA SER A 33 11.21 -26.64 0.03
C SER A 33 10.26 -25.87 -0.87
N ALA A 34 9.11 -26.47 -1.16
CA ALA A 34 8.16 -25.91 -2.11
C ALA A 34 7.64 -24.54 -1.65
N PRO A 35 7.56 -23.52 -2.51
CA PRO A 35 6.79 -22.33 -2.20
C PRO A 35 5.33 -22.75 -1.99
N ALA A 36 4.72 -22.23 -0.93
CA ALA A 36 3.27 -22.31 -0.78
C ALA A 36 2.58 -21.55 -1.92
N ASN A 37 1.31 -21.87 -2.19
CA ASN A 37 0.53 -21.14 -3.21
C ASN A 37 0.24 -19.70 -2.74
N GLU A 38 1.13 -18.78 -3.06
CA GLU A 38 0.83 -17.35 -3.02
C GLU A 38 -0.06 -16.97 -4.21
N PRO A 39 -1.11 -16.16 -4.02
CA PRO A 39 -2.07 -15.83 -5.07
C PRO A 39 -1.46 -14.84 -6.06
N ALA A 40 -0.90 -15.34 -7.16
CA ALA A 40 -0.49 -14.52 -8.29
C ALA A 40 -1.70 -13.74 -8.85
N PHE A 41 -1.58 -12.42 -8.90
CA PHE A 41 -2.59 -11.53 -9.49
C PHE A 41 -2.70 -11.83 -10.99
N SER A 42 -3.75 -12.57 -11.37
CA SER A 42 -3.90 -13.08 -12.73
C SER A 42 -4.33 -11.98 -13.69
N THR A 43 -3.49 -11.70 -14.69
CA THR A 43 -3.84 -10.84 -15.84
C THR A 43 -4.85 -11.56 -16.73
N ALA A 44 -6.14 -11.32 -16.51
CA ALA A 44 -7.20 -11.80 -17.39
C ALA A 44 -7.13 -11.07 -18.74
N GLN A 45 -6.97 -11.83 -19.83
CA GLN A 45 -6.87 -11.30 -21.20
C GLN A 45 -8.09 -11.74 -22.01
N ASP A 46 -9.18 -10.98 -21.88
CA ASP A 46 -10.50 -11.32 -22.43
C ASP A 46 -10.49 -11.54 -23.95
N ASN A 47 -11.15 -12.60 -24.38
CA ASN A 47 -11.45 -12.90 -25.78
C ASN A 47 -12.91 -13.37 -25.91
N ASN A 48 -13.68 -12.72 -26.80
CA ASN A 48 -15.12 -12.93 -26.96
C ASN A 48 -15.48 -14.31 -27.55
N SER A 49 -16.64 -14.88 -27.16
CA SER A 49 -17.80 -15.01 -28.07
C SER A 49 -19.05 -15.69 -27.46
N ALA A 50 -20.21 -15.28 -27.98
CA ALA A 50 -21.57 -15.49 -27.47
C ALA A 50 -22.22 -16.89 -27.65
N ALA A 51 -23.13 -17.24 -26.72
CA ALA A 51 -24.40 -17.99 -26.86
C ALA A 51 -25.02 -18.23 -25.45
N GLY A 52 -26.32 -18.42 -25.22
CA GLY A 52 -27.51 -18.30 -26.08
C GLY A 52 -28.72 -19.14 -25.58
N ALA A 53 -29.91 -18.53 -25.53
CA ALA A 53 -31.26 -19.13 -25.38
C ALA A 53 -31.86 -19.52 -23.99
N ALA A 54 -33.07 -18.96 -23.75
CA ALA A 54 -34.34 -19.61 -23.35
C ALA A 54 -34.72 -19.95 -21.88
N GLU A 55 -36.04 -19.91 -21.69
CA GLU A 55 -36.91 -20.26 -20.55
C GLU A 55 -37.44 -21.72 -20.71
N GLU A 56 -38.39 -22.34 -19.97
CA GLU A 56 -39.33 -22.09 -18.84
C GLU A 56 -39.73 -23.53 -18.31
N GLU A 57 -40.56 -23.88 -17.32
CA GLU A 57 -41.40 -23.29 -16.24
C GLU A 57 -41.64 -24.42 -15.18
N SER A 58 -42.12 -24.10 -13.97
CA SER A 58 -42.89 -24.95 -13.05
C SER A 58 -42.23 -26.12 -12.29
N GLY A 59 -42.84 -26.44 -11.13
CA GLY A 59 -42.60 -27.67 -10.33
C GLY A 59 -43.79 -28.65 -10.45
N PRO A 60 -44.25 -29.31 -9.36
CA PRO A 60 -43.63 -29.54 -8.05
C PRO A 60 -43.70 -31.02 -7.58
N ALA A 61 -42.92 -31.41 -6.57
CA ALA A 61 -43.12 -32.67 -5.83
C ALA A 61 -42.70 -32.56 -4.35
N LYS A 62 -43.39 -33.32 -3.47
CA LYS A 62 -43.05 -33.45 -2.05
C LYS A 62 -42.17 -34.68 -1.84
N ASP A 63 -41.21 -34.60 -0.91
CA ASP A 63 -40.99 -35.72 0.02
C ASP A 63 -40.46 -35.23 1.38
N THR A 64 -40.41 -36.14 2.36
CA THR A 64 -40.58 -35.82 3.79
C THR A 64 -39.36 -36.24 4.60
N LYS A 65 -38.46 -35.30 4.89
CA LYS A 65 -37.43 -35.45 5.93
C LYS A 65 -37.32 -34.18 6.76
N GLN A 66 -37.40 -34.35 8.09
CA GLN A 66 -37.16 -33.28 9.05
C GLN A 66 -35.68 -32.87 9.00
N PRO A 67 -35.34 -31.60 8.71
CA PRO A 67 -34.03 -31.07 9.03
C PRO A 67 -33.89 -30.98 10.55
N ARG A 68 -32.73 -31.37 11.08
CA ARG A 68 -32.37 -31.08 12.47
C ARG A 68 -32.20 -29.57 12.59
N THR A 69 -32.87 -28.91 13.54
CA THR A 69 -32.65 -27.47 13.78
C THR A 69 -31.32 -27.26 14.47
N GLU A 70 -30.23 -27.39 13.72
CA GLU A 70 -28.93 -26.89 14.13
C GLU A 70 -28.97 -25.38 13.96
N THR A 71 -29.09 -24.69 15.11
CA THR A 71 -28.96 -23.23 15.19
C THR A 71 -27.51 -22.87 14.87
N VAL A 72 -27.18 -22.81 13.58
CA VAL A 72 -25.99 -22.14 13.09
C VAL A 72 -26.18 -20.67 13.44
N THR A 73 -25.69 -20.29 14.61
CA THR A 73 -25.42 -18.89 14.95
C THR A 73 -24.45 -18.39 13.90
N LYS A 74 -24.99 -17.79 12.85
CA LYS A 74 -24.22 -17.17 11.78
C LYS A 74 -23.48 -15.99 12.41
N GLN A 75 -22.30 -16.28 12.95
CA GLN A 75 -21.45 -15.30 13.60
C GLN A 75 -21.32 -14.12 12.63
N ALA A 76 -21.66 -12.93 13.10
CA ALA A 76 -21.60 -11.75 12.27
C ALA A 76 -20.15 -11.60 11.79
N GLU A 77 -19.97 -11.78 10.48
CA GLU A 77 -18.75 -11.34 9.81
C GLU A 77 -18.61 -9.85 10.14
N PRO A 78 -17.47 -9.39 10.67
CA PRO A 78 -17.30 -7.98 11.01
C PRO A 78 -17.67 -7.15 9.79
N GLU A 79 -18.53 -6.14 9.96
CA GLU A 79 -19.01 -5.32 8.84
C GLU A 79 -17.81 -4.64 8.18
N GLN A 80 -17.27 -5.29 7.14
CA GLN A 80 -16.10 -4.80 6.42
C GLN A 80 -16.50 -3.45 5.82
N PRO A 81 -15.81 -2.35 6.18
CA PRO A 81 -16.12 -1.05 5.63
C PRO A 81 -16.17 -1.15 4.11
N ALA A 82 -17.23 -0.63 3.50
CA ALA A 82 -17.32 -0.61 2.04
C ALA A 82 -16.05 0.05 1.51
N PRO A 83 -15.31 -0.59 0.58
CA PRO A 83 -14.07 -0.03 0.08
C PRO A 83 -14.36 1.36 -0.47
N PRO A 84 -13.50 2.37 -0.20
CA PRO A 84 -13.77 3.73 -0.61
C PRO A 84 -14.04 3.76 -2.12
N ALA A 85 -15.06 4.52 -2.53
CA ALA A 85 -15.40 4.65 -3.94
C ALA A 85 -14.20 5.26 -4.67
N GLY A 86 -13.48 4.41 -5.42
CA GLY A 86 -12.13 4.69 -5.88
C GLY A 86 -12.02 6.05 -6.55
N GLY A 87 -11.16 6.91 -6.02
CA GLY A 87 -11.02 8.27 -6.46
C GLY A 87 -10.55 8.36 -7.91
N ASN A 88 -10.86 9.48 -8.56
CA ASN A 88 -10.44 9.78 -9.92
C ASN A 88 -8.94 10.17 -9.95
N HIS A 89 -8.08 9.25 -9.55
CA HIS A 89 -6.62 9.40 -9.57
C HIS A 89 -6.06 9.10 -10.95
N ASN A 90 -5.00 9.79 -11.34
CA ASN A 90 -4.27 9.54 -12.58
C ASN A 90 -3.13 8.56 -12.28
N ILE A 91 -3.41 7.25 -12.39
CA ILE A 91 -2.52 6.18 -11.94
C ILE A 91 -2.11 5.20 -13.07
N ASN A 92 -0.91 4.66 -12.93
CA ASN A 92 -0.34 3.59 -13.75
C ASN A 92 -0.97 2.24 -13.39
N ALA A 93 -2.20 1.98 -13.84
CA ALA A 93 -2.87 0.70 -13.62
C ALA A 93 -2.04 -0.48 -14.16
N GLY A 94 -2.03 -1.61 -13.44
CA GLY A 94 -1.21 -2.79 -13.69
C GLY A 94 0.24 -2.70 -13.20
N GLN A 95 0.73 -1.53 -12.77
CA GLN A 95 2.07 -1.39 -12.19
C GLN A 95 2.08 -1.85 -10.71
N ILE A 96 3.18 -2.48 -10.31
CA ILE A 96 3.52 -2.82 -8.93
C ILE A 96 4.79 -2.07 -8.55
N GLY A 97 4.76 -1.39 -7.39
CA GLY A 97 5.89 -0.66 -6.82
C GLY A 97 6.26 0.65 -7.53
N GLY A 98 6.98 1.51 -6.80
CA GLY A 98 7.48 2.80 -7.28
C GLY A 98 6.39 3.85 -7.52
N TYR A 99 6.76 4.89 -8.27
CA TYR A 99 5.85 6.01 -8.56
C TYR A 99 4.67 5.56 -9.43
N CYS A 100 3.47 5.72 -8.89
CA CYS A 100 2.22 5.27 -9.47
C CYS A 100 1.46 6.36 -10.21
N GLY A 101 1.78 7.64 -10.02
CA GLY A 101 1.05 8.77 -10.60
C GLY A 101 0.61 9.79 -9.55
N THR A 102 -0.55 10.42 -9.77
CA THR A 102 -1.06 11.48 -8.87
C THR A 102 -2.49 11.29 -8.44
N SER A 103 -2.81 11.78 -7.24
CA SER A 103 -4.18 11.93 -6.76
C SER A 103 -5.00 12.89 -7.65
N SER A 104 -6.32 12.95 -7.44
CA SER A 104 -7.20 13.94 -8.08
C SER A 104 -6.88 15.39 -7.69
N SER A 105 -6.17 15.61 -6.58
CA SER A 105 -5.65 16.90 -6.12
C SER A 105 -4.20 17.20 -6.55
N GLY A 106 -3.53 16.26 -7.23
CA GLY A 106 -2.16 16.43 -7.72
C GLY A 106 -1.06 16.04 -6.70
N ASP A 107 -1.43 15.36 -5.61
CA ASP A 107 -0.47 14.76 -4.67
C ASP A 107 0.19 13.53 -5.32
N SER A 108 1.47 13.29 -5.08
CA SER A 108 2.17 12.12 -5.63
C SER A 108 1.73 10.84 -4.90
N ILE A 109 1.59 9.74 -5.64
CA ILE A 109 1.26 8.41 -5.12
C ILE A 109 2.39 7.45 -5.49
N ASP A 110 2.97 6.81 -4.47
CA ASP A 110 4.05 5.83 -4.59
C ASP A 110 3.66 4.52 -3.89
N ALA A 111 3.96 3.39 -4.52
CA ALA A 111 3.71 2.03 -4.00
C ALA A 111 4.99 1.35 -3.51
N GLY A 112 4.89 0.55 -2.45
CA GLY A 112 5.94 -0.37 -2.00
C GLY A 112 6.12 -1.56 -2.95
N ASP A 113 7.24 -2.27 -2.80
CA ASP A 113 7.73 -3.25 -3.79
C ASP A 113 6.75 -4.39 -4.15
N LEU A 114 5.78 -4.72 -3.28
CA LEU A 114 4.73 -5.73 -3.52
C LEU A 114 3.31 -5.13 -3.51
N THR A 115 3.19 -3.82 -3.74
CA THR A 115 1.93 -3.07 -3.74
C THR A 115 1.57 -2.64 -5.16
N SER A 116 0.34 -2.94 -5.61
CA SER A 116 -0.15 -2.44 -6.91
C SER A 116 -0.60 -0.98 -6.83
N CYS A 117 -0.50 -0.25 -7.93
CA CYS A 117 -0.84 1.18 -7.96
C CYS A 117 -2.33 1.48 -7.72
N GLU A 118 -3.24 0.56 -8.06
CA GLU A 118 -4.66 0.67 -7.72
C GLU A 118 -4.90 0.45 -6.22
N PHE A 119 -4.11 -0.41 -5.57
CA PHE A 119 -4.17 -0.56 -4.12
C PHE A 119 -3.57 0.66 -3.42
N ALA A 120 -2.45 1.21 -3.87
CA ALA A 120 -1.90 2.46 -3.33
C ALA A 120 -2.90 3.63 -3.44
N ALA A 121 -3.65 3.71 -4.54
CA ALA A 121 -4.75 4.67 -4.70
C ALA A 121 -5.90 4.43 -3.70
N ALA A 122 -6.36 3.18 -3.52
CA ALA A 122 -7.38 2.86 -2.51
C ALA A 122 -6.91 3.16 -1.08
N VAL A 123 -5.60 3.02 -0.80
CA VAL A 123 -4.98 3.41 0.47
C VAL A 123 -4.98 4.94 0.63
N PHE A 124 -4.75 5.73 -0.43
CA PHE A 124 -4.89 7.19 -0.39
C PHE A 124 -6.31 7.60 0.00
N ASP A 125 -7.34 7.02 -0.62
CA ASP A 125 -8.74 7.36 -0.33
C ASP A 125 -9.16 7.02 1.11
N ALA A 126 -8.64 5.91 1.66
CA ALA A 126 -8.84 5.53 3.06
C ALA A 126 -8.06 6.46 4.02
N ALA A 127 -6.80 6.78 3.71
CA ALA A 127 -5.98 7.74 4.44
C ALA A 127 -6.58 9.17 4.44
N MET A 128 -7.31 9.53 3.39
CA MET A 128 -8.09 10.76 3.22
C MET A 128 -9.48 10.72 3.90
N GLN A 129 -9.80 9.66 4.65
CA GLN A 129 -10.95 9.58 5.55
C GLN A 129 -10.54 9.36 7.02
N ALA A 130 -9.29 8.97 7.26
CA ALA A 130 -8.73 8.72 8.58
C ALA A 130 -8.57 9.99 9.44
N SER A 131 -8.57 9.78 10.76
CA SER A 131 -8.30 10.79 11.79
C SER A 131 -7.01 10.44 12.53
N TYR A 132 -6.07 11.39 12.60
CA TYR A 132 -4.70 11.13 13.02
C TYR A 132 -4.47 11.58 14.46
N THR A 133 -3.92 10.67 15.28
CA THR A 133 -3.61 10.91 16.69
C THR A 133 -2.09 10.94 16.89
N MET A 134 -1.60 11.78 17.80
CA MET A 134 -0.16 11.80 18.10
C MET A 134 0.18 10.57 18.96
N ARG A 135 0.91 9.62 18.38
CA ARG A 135 1.34 8.37 19.01
C ARG A 135 2.86 8.26 18.95
N SER A 136 3.44 7.53 19.89
CA SER A 136 4.81 7.04 19.75
C SER A 136 4.82 5.52 19.89
N LYS A 137 5.66 4.87 19.08
CA LYS A 137 5.87 3.42 19.11
C LYS A 137 6.74 2.98 20.30
N ASP A 138 7.55 3.90 20.83
CA ASP A 138 8.42 3.71 21.98
C ASP A 138 8.52 5.04 22.76
N PRO A 139 8.46 5.06 24.10
CA PRO A 139 8.53 6.30 24.88
C PRO A 139 9.85 7.08 24.73
N THR A 140 10.89 6.48 24.14
CA THR A 140 12.20 7.13 23.88
C THR A 140 12.29 7.79 22.50
N VAL A 141 11.39 7.49 21.56
CA VAL A 141 11.38 8.12 20.22
C VAL A 141 10.35 9.24 20.13
N THR A 142 10.61 10.20 19.24
CA THR A 142 9.70 11.34 18.98
C THR A 142 8.34 10.83 18.50
N ALA A 143 7.27 11.21 19.21
CA ALA A 143 5.90 10.94 18.78
C ALA A 143 5.60 11.64 17.44
N VAL A 144 4.85 10.97 16.57
CA VAL A 144 4.37 11.52 15.30
C VAL A 144 2.86 11.25 15.16
N TYR A 145 2.23 11.82 14.14
CA TYR A 145 0.82 11.57 13.89
C TYR A 145 0.62 10.23 13.19
N HIS A 146 -0.17 9.36 13.79
CA HIS A 146 -0.51 8.02 13.29
C HIS A 146 -2.03 7.84 13.20
N ALA A 147 -2.49 7.13 12.17
CA ALA A 147 -3.84 6.57 12.07
C ALA A 147 -3.77 5.11 11.62
N ASP A 148 -4.59 4.25 12.20
CA ASP A 148 -4.74 2.87 11.75
C ASP A 148 -5.91 2.83 10.76
N ILE A 149 -5.70 2.29 9.55
CA ILE A 149 -6.72 2.24 8.50
C ILE A 149 -6.91 0.82 7.97
N THR A 150 -8.06 0.58 7.35
CA THR A 150 -8.32 -0.61 6.53
C THR A 150 -8.53 -0.18 5.08
N ALA A 151 -7.85 -0.84 4.14
CA ALA A 151 -8.03 -0.64 2.71
C ALA A 151 -8.08 -1.99 1.99
N SER A 152 -8.96 -2.11 0.98
CA SER A 152 -9.10 -3.33 0.19
C SER A 152 -8.42 -3.19 -1.17
N SER A 153 -7.66 -4.21 -1.59
CA SER A 153 -7.12 -4.25 -2.95
C SER A 153 -8.25 -4.36 -3.97
N PRO A 154 -8.33 -3.45 -4.96
CA PRO A 154 -9.32 -3.55 -6.04
C PRO A 154 -9.21 -4.86 -6.84
N VAL A 155 -8.05 -5.51 -6.84
CA VAL A 155 -7.75 -6.67 -7.70
C VAL A 155 -7.91 -8.01 -6.95
N THR A 156 -7.31 -8.20 -5.77
CA THR A 156 -7.49 -9.44 -4.96
C THR A 156 -8.74 -9.45 -4.08
N LYS A 157 -9.39 -8.30 -3.88
CA LYS A 157 -10.49 -8.10 -2.90
C LYS A 157 -10.09 -8.37 -1.43
N GLN A 158 -8.81 -8.63 -1.16
CA GLN A 158 -8.27 -8.76 0.19
C GLN A 158 -8.20 -7.39 0.87
N SER A 159 -8.53 -7.35 2.16
CA SER A 159 -8.43 -6.14 2.99
C SER A 159 -7.21 -6.21 3.89
N TYR A 160 -6.48 -5.10 3.97
CA TYR A 160 -5.25 -4.97 4.75
C TYR A 160 -5.43 -3.86 5.78
N ASN A 161 -4.95 -4.11 7.00
CA ASN A 161 -4.83 -3.07 8.03
C ASN A 161 -3.42 -2.46 7.95
N LEU A 162 -3.35 -1.13 7.92
CA LEU A 162 -2.12 -0.37 7.70
C LEU A 162 -1.95 0.69 8.80
N ASP A 163 -0.70 0.88 9.25
CA ASP A 163 -0.30 2.02 10.09
C ASP A 163 0.12 3.18 9.18
N CYS A 164 -0.70 4.23 9.12
CA CYS A 164 -0.43 5.46 8.39
C CYS A 164 0.22 6.50 9.30
N ARG A 165 1.52 6.73 9.11
CA ARG A 165 2.33 7.70 9.86
C ARG A 165 2.67 8.93 9.02
N MET A 166 2.50 10.11 9.61
CA MET A 166 2.87 11.39 9.01
C MET A 166 4.35 11.70 9.26
N GLY A 167 5.06 12.14 8.22
CA GLY A 167 6.42 12.64 8.32
C GLY A 167 6.50 13.91 9.18
N SER A 168 7.67 14.17 9.77
CA SER A 168 7.90 15.34 10.65
C SER A 168 7.77 16.69 9.93
N ASP A 169 7.87 16.71 8.60
CA ASP A 169 7.62 17.88 7.75
C ASP A 169 6.14 18.08 7.39
N GLN A 170 5.30 17.10 7.73
CA GLN A 170 3.86 17.04 7.50
C GLN A 170 3.44 16.98 6.02
N ARG A 171 4.37 16.64 5.10
CA ARG A 171 4.10 16.52 3.65
C ARG A 171 4.01 15.08 3.18
N VAL A 172 4.90 14.23 3.67
CA VAL A 172 4.85 12.80 3.36
C VAL A 172 3.95 12.11 4.37
N LEU A 173 2.95 11.38 3.86
CA LEU A 173 2.26 10.34 4.61
C LEU A 173 2.75 8.98 4.11
N THR A 174 3.10 8.06 5.01
CA THR A 174 3.47 6.68 4.66
C THR A 174 2.58 5.71 5.41
N CYS A 175 1.89 4.84 4.68
CA CYS A 175 1.04 3.77 5.21
C CYS A 175 1.72 2.41 4.99
N GLU A 176 2.00 1.66 6.06
CA GLU A 176 2.73 0.38 6.00
C GLU A 176 1.92 -0.73 6.68
N LYS A 177 1.94 -1.95 6.13
CA LYS A 177 1.39 -3.13 6.81
C LYS A 177 2.25 -3.43 8.05
N PRO A 178 1.66 -3.57 9.26
CA PRO A 178 2.44 -3.85 10.46
C PRO A 178 3.28 -5.14 10.34
N GLY A 179 4.60 -5.00 10.41
CA GLY A 179 5.56 -6.10 10.28
C GLY A 179 6.02 -6.41 8.85
N ASP A 180 5.47 -5.75 7.83
CA ASP A 180 5.79 -6.00 6.42
C ASP A 180 5.78 -4.69 5.63
N ARG A 181 6.97 -4.22 5.25
CA ARG A 181 7.15 -2.92 4.58
C ARG A 181 6.96 -2.98 3.06
N THR A 182 6.87 -4.19 2.49
CA THR A 182 6.69 -4.39 1.03
C THR A 182 5.25 -4.08 0.59
N VAL A 183 4.30 -4.31 1.50
CA VAL A 183 2.91 -3.85 1.40
C VAL A 183 2.82 -2.48 2.06
N SER A 184 3.04 -1.43 1.27
CA SER A 184 3.03 -0.04 1.74
C SER A 184 2.68 0.93 0.61
N ALA A 185 2.24 2.13 0.98
CA ALA A 185 2.08 3.25 0.06
C ALA A 185 2.61 4.54 0.71
N SER A 186 3.17 5.44 -0.08
CA SER A 186 3.58 6.78 0.35
C SER A 186 2.96 7.85 -0.53
N PHE A 187 2.70 9.01 0.08
CA PHE A 187 1.98 10.10 -0.54
C PHE A 187 2.65 11.43 -0.20
N GLU A 188 3.17 12.15 -1.20
CA GLU A 188 3.77 13.47 -1.01
C GLU A 188 2.84 14.58 -1.52
N THR A 189 2.52 15.53 -0.65
CA THR A 189 1.74 16.73 -0.99
C THR A 189 2.58 18.01 -0.95
N ALA A 190 2.29 18.93 -1.86
CA ALA A 190 2.87 20.28 -1.81
C ALA A 190 2.38 21.08 -0.58
N ASP A 191 1.14 20.84 -0.14
CA ASP A 191 0.49 21.51 0.98
C ASP A 191 0.23 20.56 2.16
N ARG A 192 1.07 20.66 3.19
CA ARG A 192 0.92 19.98 4.48
C ARG A 192 -0.46 20.12 5.15
N SER A 193 -1.30 21.07 4.72
CA SER A 193 -2.68 21.17 5.21
C SER A 193 -3.55 19.95 4.84
N VAL A 194 -3.24 19.24 3.75
CA VAL A 194 -3.96 18.01 3.32
C VAL A 194 -4.00 16.95 4.43
N TRP A 195 -2.86 16.74 5.10
CA TRP A 195 -2.76 15.79 6.21
C TRP A 195 -3.05 16.42 7.57
N THR A 196 -2.57 17.65 7.84
CA THR A 196 -2.72 18.26 9.18
C THR A 196 -4.14 18.67 9.52
N LYS A 197 -5.01 18.96 8.54
CA LYS A 197 -6.47 19.14 8.75
C LYS A 197 -7.17 17.88 9.29
N ARG A 198 -6.49 16.73 9.28
CA ARG A 198 -7.02 15.41 9.69
C ARG A 198 -6.51 15.00 11.07
N VAL A 199 -5.72 15.83 11.73
CA VAL A 199 -5.30 15.61 13.12
C VAL A 199 -6.51 15.74 14.05
N ALA A 200 -6.72 14.74 14.90
CA ALA A 200 -7.80 14.74 15.88
C ALA A 200 -7.62 15.90 16.88
N THR A 201 -8.56 16.84 16.89
CA THR A 201 -8.62 17.90 17.90
C THR A 201 -9.22 17.36 19.20
N THR A 202 -8.36 17.11 20.19
CA THR A 202 -8.81 16.89 21.58
C THR A 202 -9.56 18.14 22.05
N ASN A 203 -10.80 17.96 22.51
CA ASN A 203 -11.56 18.95 23.28
C ASN A 203 -11.52 18.54 24.77
#